data_AF-A0A5D2SLA4-F1
#
_entry.id   AF-A0A5D2SLA4-F1
#
_cell.length_a   1.000
_cell.length_b   1.000
_cell.length_c   1.000
_cell.angle_alpha   90.00
_cell.angle_beta   90.00
_cell.angle_gamma   90.00
#
_symmetry.space_group_name_H-M   'P 1'
#
loop_
_entity.id
_entity.type
_entity.pdbx_description
1 polymer ?
#
loop_
_entity_poly.entity_id
_entity_poly.type
_entity_poly.pdbx_seq_one_letter_code
_entity_poly.pdbx_strand_id
1 'polypeptide(L)'
;MNSNADTTDDCSDVLIVGDSMAIAAHNEDANVALVGHTYLIKGKLSNGLSFIAYTYAGELPSCAFGLNSQGLAFTLNSVPPVEDEIVPAGIGRNFVSRDLLEATSTADALARIRSSEVSVGHSYNLIDIQKRMILNVETASKSRVSVHEVGTTPFFHANMYLHLQVQQVHDENSISRQKRAAVLPQGSKTDFLSLLGDTEDTKYPIYMTGPTLYTLCTTVIDLDERTLTIIEGNPKYGKVSHVFSMSSNELNLKLVNHAEGTHL
;
A
#
# COMPACT_ATOMS: atom_id res chain seq x y z
N MET A 1 2.34 5.80 -33.52
CA MET A 1 3.46 5.67 -32.58
C MET A 1 3.02 4.66 -31.54
N ASN A 2 3.68 3.50 -31.46
CA ASN A 2 3.39 2.51 -30.43
C ASN A 2 3.68 3.15 -29.07
N SER A 3 2.64 3.48 -28.32
CA SER A 3 2.73 3.71 -26.88
C SER A 3 3.13 2.37 -26.26
N ASN A 4 4.43 2.12 -26.14
CA ASN A 4 4.93 1.15 -25.19
C ASN A 4 4.34 1.58 -23.85
N ALA A 5 3.35 0.83 -23.40
CA ALA A 5 2.57 1.10 -22.21
C ALA A 5 3.50 1.51 -21.08
N ASP A 6 3.24 2.67 -20.47
CA ASP A 6 3.68 2.95 -19.12
C ASP A 6 3.31 1.72 -18.30
N THR A 7 4.33 1.00 -17.84
CA THR A 7 4.15 -0.23 -17.07
C THR A 7 3.51 0.18 -15.76
N THR A 8 2.24 -0.14 -15.62
CA THR A 8 1.38 0.19 -14.49
C THR A 8 1.90 -0.48 -13.22
N ASP A 9 1.96 0.26 -12.13
CA ASP A 9 2.22 -0.28 -10.79
C ASP A 9 1.18 -1.37 -10.47
N ASP A 10 1.63 -2.49 -9.91
CA ASP A 10 0.89 -3.76 -9.87
C ASP A 10 0.88 -4.39 -8.46
N CYS A 11 0.73 -3.53 -7.45
CA CYS A 11 0.86 -3.84 -6.03
C CYS A 11 -0.14 -4.87 -5.47
N SER A 12 0.20 -5.47 -4.34
CA SER A 12 -0.64 -6.49 -3.67
C SER A 12 -0.77 -6.20 -2.18
N ASP A 13 -1.98 -6.21 -1.63
CA ASP A 13 -2.26 -6.11 -0.20
C ASP A 13 -2.93 -7.37 0.35
N VAL A 14 -2.66 -7.68 1.62
CA VAL A 14 -3.47 -8.59 2.44
C VAL A 14 -3.74 -7.94 3.80
N LEU A 15 -5.02 -7.87 4.15
CA LEU A 15 -5.54 -7.13 5.30
C LEU A 15 -6.40 -8.05 6.18
N ILE A 16 -6.33 -7.90 7.50
CA ILE A 16 -7.25 -8.56 8.43
C ILE A 16 -7.40 -7.74 9.70
N VAL A 17 -8.60 -7.77 10.27
CA VAL A 17 -8.87 -7.32 11.65
C VAL A 17 -9.64 -8.44 12.35
N GLY A 18 -8.89 -9.41 12.90
CA GLY A 18 -9.42 -10.53 13.67
C GLY A 18 -9.14 -10.39 15.16
N ASP A 19 -9.67 -11.33 15.95
CA ASP A 19 -9.48 -11.33 17.41
C ASP A 19 -8.01 -11.54 17.82
N SER A 20 -7.27 -12.36 17.07
CA SER A 20 -5.88 -12.72 17.37
C SER A 20 -4.83 -11.92 16.61
N MET A 21 -5.23 -11.17 15.58
CA MET A 21 -4.31 -10.47 14.69
C MET A 21 -5.02 -9.35 13.93
N ALA A 22 -4.44 -8.15 13.92
CA ALA A 22 -4.84 -7.08 13.02
C ALA A 22 -3.61 -6.54 12.27
N ILE A 23 -3.56 -6.79 10.95
CA ILE A 23 -2.40 -6.50 10.11
C ILE A 23 -2.85 -6.02 8.74
N ALA A 24 -2.12 -5.05 8.19
CA ALA A 24 -2.07 -4.75 6.76
C ALA A 24 -0.66 -5.05 6.23
N ALA A 25 -0.53 -5.87 5.20
CA ALA A 25 0.75 -6.12 4.54
C ALA A 25 0.63 -5.81 3.04
N HIS A 26 1.68 -5.21 2.47
CA HIS A 26 1.65 -4.63 1.14
C HIS A 26 2.98 -4.86 0.41
N ASN A 27 2.92 -5.41 -0.80
CA ASN A 27 4.01 -5.37 -1.78
C ASN A 27 3.85 -4.13 -2.65
N GLU A 28 4.90 -3.31 -2.71
CA GLU A 28 4.99 -2.24 -3.69
C GLU A 28 5.70 -2.76 -4.95
N ASP A 29 4.93 -2.91 -6.02
CA ASP A 29 5.38 -3.44 -7.31
C ASP A 29 5.39 -2.33 -8.35
N ALA A 30 6.58 -2.02 -8.87
CA ALA A 30 6.73 -0.97 -9.88
C ALA A 30 7.86 -1.28 -10.86
N ASN A 31 8.13 -0.35 -11.76
CA ASN A 31 9.14 -0.53 -12.79
C ASN A 31 10.52 -0.81 -12.16
N VAL A 32 11.23 -1.83 -12.65
CA VAL A 32 12.56 -2.24 -12.19
C VAL A 32 13.59 -1.10 -12.22
N ALA A 33 13.38 -0.09 -13.09
CA ALA A 33 14.20 1.12 -13.12
C ALA A 33 14.16 1.94 -11.83
N LEU A 34 13.19 1.69 -10.93
CA LEU A 34 13.08 2.33 -9.62
C LEU A 34 13.87 1.61 -8.52
N VAL A 35 14.46 0.44 -8.80
CA VAL A 35 15.35 -0.24 -7.86
C VAL A 35 16.53 0.68 -7.52
N GLY A 36 16.76 0.91 -6.22
CA GLY A 36 17.77 1.86 -5.74
C GLY A 36 17.37 3.34 -5.81
N HIS A 37 16.15 3.65 -6.25
CA HIS A 37 15.62 5.01 -6.39
C HIS A 37 14.37 5.24 -5.51
N THR A 38 14.31 4.56 -4.37
CA THR A 38 13.21 4.61 -3.40
C THR A 38 13.71 5.11 -2.06
N TYR A 39 12.86 5.83 -1.32
CA TYR A 39 13.26 6.49 -0.09
C TYR A 39 12.17 6.40 0.97
N LEU A 40 12.61 6.34 2.23
CA LEU A 40 11.76 6.59 3.39
C LEU A 40 12.03 8.02 3.88
N ILE A 41 11.02 8.87 3.84
CA ILE A 41 11.10 10.27 4.25
C ILE A 41 10.44 10.43 5.62
N LYS A 42 11.19 10.99 6.57
CA LYS A 42 10.64 11.49 7.83
C LYS A 42 10.38 12.99 7.74
N GLY A 43 9.12 13.38 7.71
CA GLY A 43 8.70 14.79 7.74
C GLY A 43 8.30 15.24 9.14
N LYS A 44 8.67 16.46 9.53
CA LYS A 44 8.12 17.15 10.71
C LYS A 44 7.58 18.49 10.27
N LEU A 45 6.31 18.72 10.54
CA LEU A 45 5.55 19.90 10.14
C LEU A 45 5.57 20.96 11.26
N SER A 46 5.34 22.22 10.89
CA SER A 46 5.35 23.35 11.82
C SER A 46 4.22 23.29 12.84
N ASN A 47 3.12 22.60 12.53
CA ASN A 47 2.01 22.33 13.45
C ASN A 47 2.29 21.20 14.44
N GLY A 48 3.48 20.59 14.40
CA GLY A 48 3.90 19.51 15.30
C GLY A 48 3.63 18.10 14.80
N LEU A 49 2.83 17.93 13.73
CA LEU A 49 2.64 16.61 13.10
C LEU A 49 3.95 16.12 12.49
N SER A 50 4.16 14.81 12.54
CA SER A 50 5.26 14.16 11.81
C SER A 50 4.77 12.92 11.08
N PHE A 51 5.48 12.54 10.02
CA PHE A 51 5.15 11.37 9.22
C PHE A 51 6.39 10.62 8.77
N ILE A 52 6.20 9.34 8.43
CA ILE A 52 7.10 8.52 7.63
C ILE A 52 6.36 8.16 6.35
N ALA A 53 6.98 8.33 5.19
CA ALA A 53 6.38 7.99 3.91
C ALA A 53 7.40 7.32 3.00
N TYR A 54 6.94 6.31 2.26
CA TYR A 54 7.71 5.73 1.16
C TYR A 54 7.47 6.50 -0.13
N THR A 55 8.54 6.81 -0.86
CA THR A 55 8.45 7.58 -2.10
C THR A 55 9.48 7.13 -3.13
N TYR A 56 9.17 7.35 -4.41
CA TYR A 56 10.13 7.34 -5.49
C TYR A 56 10.92 8.64 -5.57
N ALA A 57 12.12 8.55 -6.13
CA ALA A 57 13.00 9.70 -6.37
C ALA A 57 12.26 10.79 -7.17
N GLY A 58 12.21 12.01 -6.63
CA GLY A 58 11.60 13.16 -7.31
C GLY A 58 10.09 13.31 -7.13
N GLU A 59 9.43 12.38 -6.43
CA GLU A 59 8.01 12.49 -6.12
C GLU A 59 7.75 13.19 -4.78
N LEU A 60 6.53 13.71 -4.62
CA LEU A 60 6.04 14.14 -3.31
C LEU A 60 6.01 12.95 -2.35
N PRO A 61 6.26 13.15 -1.03
CA PRO A 61 6.10 12.12 -0.02
C PRO A 61 4.67 11.55 0.03
N SER A 62 4.44 10.55 -0.82
CA SER A 62 4.01 9.18 -0.59
C SER A 62 3.64 8.63 -1.97
N CYS A 63 4.28 7.54 -2.41
CA CYS A 63 3.92 6.82 -3.64
C CYS A 63 3.24 5.45 -3.41
N ALA A 64 3.26 4.95 -2.16
CA ALA A 64 2.76 3.62 -1.83
C ALA A 64 2.09 3.57 -0.45
N PHE A 65 2.84 3.97 0.58
CA PHE A 65 2.38 3.89 1.95
C PHE A 65 3.01 4.97 2.82
N GLY A 66 2.45 5.12 4.01
CA GLY A 66 3.02 5.99 5.04
C GLY A 66 2.25 5.90 6.35
N LEU A 67 2.79 6.57 7.37
CA LEU A 67 2.18 6.72 8.67
C LEU A 67 2.47 8.10 9.26
N ASN A 68 1.64 8.54 10.20
CA ASN A 68 1.83 9.80 10.90
C ASN A 68 1.78 9.68 12.43
N SER A 69 2.16 10.76 13.11
CA SER A 69 2.22 10.85 14.57
C SER A 69 0.87 10.76 15.27
N GLN A 70 -0.24 10.76 14.52
CA GLN A 70 -1.59 10.55 15.05
C GLN A 70 -1.96 9.06 15.12
N GLY A 71 -1.05 8.16 14.70
CA GLY A 71 -1.35 6.72 14.64
C GLY A 71 -2.26 6.36 13.49
N LEU A 72 -2.26 7.16 12.41
CA LEU A 72 -2.86 6.80 11.13
C LEU A 72 -1.77 6.32 10.18
N ALA A 73 -2.08 5.28 9.42
CA ALA A 73 -1.26 4.80 8.33
C ALA A 73 -2.11 4.51 7.12
N PHE A 74 -1.47 4.32 5.97
CA PHE A 74 -2.14 3.82 4.79
C PHE A 74 -1.20 3.06 3.86
N THR A 75 -1.76 2.16 3.06
CA THR A 75 -1.19 1.63 1.81
C THR A 75 -2.15 1.96 0.67
N LEU A 76 -1.72 1.82 -0.58
CA LEU A 76 -2.60 2.06 -1.72
C LEU A 76 -2.17 1.30 -2.97
N ASN A 77 -3.15 0.99 -3.81
CA ASN A 77 -2.96 0.40 -5.14
C ASN A 77 -3.63 1.27 -6.21
N SER A 78 -3.06 1.28 -7.41
CA SER A 78 -3.73 1.81 -8.59
C SER A 78 -4.92 0.91 -8.95
N VAL A 79 -6.08 1.48 -9.28
CA VAL A 79 -7.22 0.72 -9.82
C VAL A 79 -7.77 1.46 -11.05
N PRO A 80 -7.24 1.18 -12.25
CA PRO A 80 -7.55 1.97 -13.42
C PRO A 80 -8.98 1.71 -13.92
N PRO A 81 -9.86 2.74 -13.93
CA PRO A 81 -11.11 2.64 -14.64
C PRO A 81 -10.86 2.70 -16.17
N VAL A 82 -11.84 2.34 -17.00
CA VAL A 82 -11.73 2.53 -18.46
C VAL A 82 -11.71 4.04 -18.80
N GLU A 83 -11.19 4.40 -19.97
CA GLU A 83 -10.98 5.80 -20.36
C GLU A 83 -12.27 6.65 -20.28
N ASP A 84 -13.42 6.10 -20.67
CA ASP A 84 -14.73 6.78 -20.63
C ASP A 84 -15.20 7.12 -19.19
N GLU A 85 -14.65 6.47 -18.19
CA GLU A 85 -14.94 6.72 -16.78
C GLU A 85 -14.06 7.86 -16.20
N ILE A 86 -12.96 8.20 -16.89
CA ILE A 86 -11.96 9.18 -16.44
C ILE A 86 -12.40 10.59 -16.79
N VAL A 87 -12.40 11.47 -15.79
CA VAL A 87 -12.54 12.91 -15.99
C VAL A 87 -11.15 13.55 -15.88
N PRO A 88 -10.66 14.23 -16.93
CA PRO A 88 -9.37 14.91 -16.88
C PRO A 88 -9.40 16.12 -15.94
N ALA A 89 -8.23 16.62 -15.56
CA ALA A 89 -8.04 17.79 -14.69
C ALA A 89 -8.49 17.64 -13.22
N GLY A 90 -8.65 16.40 -12.75
CA GLY A 90 -8.76 16.07 -11.33
C GLY A 90 -7.40 15.95 -10.64
N ILE A 91 -7.42 15.70 -9.33
CA ILE A 91 -6.19 15.62 -8.54
C ILE A 91 -5.49 14.28 -8.78
N GLY A 92 -4.16 14.35 -8.97
CA GLY A 92 -3.30 13.19 -9.06
C GLY A 92 -3.09 12.53 -7.70
N ARG A 93 -3.03 11.21 -7.69
CA ARG A 93 -2.76 10.33 -6.54
C ARG A 93 -1.72 10.89 -5.56
N ASN A 94 -0.56 11.32 -6.03
CA ASN A 94 0.54 11.77 -5.18
C ASN A 94 0.18 12.96 -4.29
N PHE A 95 -0.74 13.82 -4.72
CA PHE A 95 -1.23 14.93 -3.89
C PHE A 95 -2.18 14.41 -2.81
N VAL A 96 -3.03 13.43 -3.13
CA VAL A 96 -3.96 12.81 -2.18
C VAL A 96 -3.22 12.03 -1.12
N SER A 97 -2.30 11.15 -1.51
CA SER A 97 -1.47 10.38 -0.57
C SER A 97 -0.60 11.28 0.29
N ARG A 98 -0.08 12.39 -0.27
CA ARG A 98 0.66 13.38 0.52
C ARG A 98 -0.23 14.07 1.55
N ASP A 99 -1.43 14.47 1.17
CA ASP A 99 -2.40 15.12 2.05
C ASP A 99 -2.86 14.17 3.18
N LEU A 100 -3.00 12.88 2.88
CA LEU A 100 -3.33 11.83 3.86
C LEU A 100 -2.32 11.73 5.01
N LEU A 101 -1.04 12.03 4.80
CA LEU A 101 -0.04 12.02 5.87
C LEU A 101 -0.30 13.08 6.95
N GLU A 102 -1.14 14.08 6.67
CA GLU A 102 -1.51 15.13 7.62
C GLU A 102 -2.88 14.88 8.27
N ALA A 103 -3.51 13.73 7.99
CA ALA A 103 -4.79 13.38 8.58
C ALA A 103 -4.70 13.24 10.10
N THR A 104 -5.72 13.73 10.79
CA THR A 104 -5.77 13.77 12.27
C THR A 104 -6.69 12.72 12.88
N SER A 105 -7.54 12.11 12.06
CA SER A 105 -8.40 10.97 12.40
C SER A 105 -8.79 10.20 11.15
N THR A 106 -9.34 8.99 11.31
CA THR A 106 -9.95 8.27 10.17
C THR A 106 -11.03 9.08 9.44
N ALA A 107 -11.82 9.87 10.18
CA ALA A 107 -12.86 10.71 9.57
C ALA A 107 -12.26 11.84 8.72
N ASP A 108 -11.15 12.43 9.17
CA ASP A 108 -10.38 13.43 8.43
C ASP A 108 -9.74 12.81 7.17
N ALA A 109 -9.13 11.63 7.30
CA ALA A 109 -8.58 10.90 6.15
C ALA A 109 -9.65 10.59 5.08
N LEU A 110 -10.83 10.11 5.49
CA LEU A 110 -11.96 9.90 4.58
C LEU A 110 -12.46 11.19 3.93
N ALA A 111 -12.49 12.29 4.68
CA ALA A 111 -12.90 13.59 4.15
C ALA A 111 -11.94 14.07 3.06
N ARG A 112 -10.62 13.96 3.30
CA ARG A 112 -9.56 14.32 2.34
C ARG A 112 -9.66 13.52 1.03
N ILE A 113 -9.88 12.21 1.14
CA ILE A 113 -10.10 11.35 -0.03
C ILE A 113 -11.35 11.80 -0.79
N ARG A 114 -12.48 12.01 -0.11
CA ARG A 114 -13.74 12.42 -0.76
C ARG A 114 -13.67 13.79 -1.42
N SER A 115 -12.90 14.73 -0.86
CA SER A 115 -12.75 16.08 -1.40
C SER A 115 -11.74 16.20 -2.53
N SER A 116 -10.94 15.15 -2.78
CA SER A 116 -9.82 15.24 -3.71
C SER A 116 -10.21 15.29 -5.19
N GLU A 117 -11.47 15.05 -5.57
CA GLU A 117 -11.92 15.07 -6.97
C GLU A 117 -10.92 14.37 -7.92
N VAL A 118 -10.54 13.13 -7.57
CA VAL A 118 -9.46 12.40 -8.27
C VAL A 118 -9.76 12.23 -9.76
N SER A 119 -8.71 12.31 -10.59
CA SER A 119 -8.84 11.96 -12.02
C SER A 119 -8.85 10.47 -12.25
N VAL A 120 -7.94 9.72 -11.61
CA VAL A 120 -7.77 8.28 -11.80
C VAL A 120 -8.01 7.56 -10.48
N GLY A 121 -8.63 6.38 -10.55
CA GLY A 121 -9.03 5.67 -9.36
C GLY A 121 -7.91 4.93 -8.65
N HIS A 122 -8.07 4.84 -7.34
CA HIS A 122 -7.13 4.25 -6.40
C HIS A 122 -7.88 3.53 -5.29
N SER A 123 -7.24 2.47 -4.77
CA SER A 123 -7.66 1.75 -3.58
C SER A 123 -6.75 2.21 -2.44
N TYR A 124 -7.30 2.78 -1.37
CA TYR A 124 -6.56 3.20 -0.20
C TYR A 124 -6.94 2.32 1.00
N ASN A 125 -5.96 1.71 1.64
CA ASN A 125 -6.16 1.00 2.91
C ASN A 125 -5.86 1.96 4.05
N LEU A 126 -6.87 2.64 4.57
CA LEU A 126 -6.73 3.52 5.73
C LEU A 126 -6.67 2.69 7.01
N ILE A 127 -5.63 2.91 7.80
CA ILE A 127 -5.34 2.13 9.00
C ILE A 127 -5.33 3.06 10.21
N ASP A 128 -6.18 2.77 11.18
CA ASP A 128 -6.28 3.49 12.45
C ASP A 128 -5.78 2.57 13.57
N ILE A 129 -4.54 2.80 13.98
CA ILE A 129 -3.86 1.97 14.99
C ILE A 129 -4.55 2.08 16.34
N GLN A 130 -5.06 3.27 16.68
CA GLN A 130 -5.68 3.51 17.98
C GLN A 130 -7.04 2.82 18.09
N LYS A 131 -7.83 2.87 17.00
CA LYS A 131 -9.12 2.19 16.93
C LYS A 131 -9.02 0.72 16.54
N ARG A 132 -7.82 0.24 16.20
CA ARG A 132 -7.57 -1.11 15.71
C ARG A 132 -8.49 -1.45 14.53
N MET A 133 -8.49 -0.61 13.51
CA MET A 133 -9.44 -0.65 12.39
C MET A 133 -8.72 -0.42 11.06
N ILE A 134 -9.21 -1.09 10.01
CA ILE A 134 -8.75 -0.90 8.63
C ILE A 134 -9.97 -0.67 7.73
N LEU A 135 -9.92 0.38 6.91
CA LEU A 135 -10.90 0.67 5.87
C LEU A 135 -10.22 0.58 4.50
N ASN A 136 -10.71 -0.28 3.62
CA ASN A 136 -10.39 -0.20 2.20
C ASN A 136 -11.34 0.82 1.53
N VAL A 137 -10.76 1.76 0.80
CA VAL A 137 -11.46 2.90 0.19
C VAL A 137 -11.13 2.95 -1.28
N GLU A 138 -12.06 2.53 -2.12
CA GLU A 138 -11.94 2.63 -3.57
C GLU A 138 -12.51 3.96 -4.06
N THR A 139 -11.76 4.65 -4.90
CA THR A 139 -12.17 5.92 -5.52
C THR A 139 -12.12 5.86 -7.02
N ALA A 140 -12.96 6.65 -7.67
CA ALA A 140 -12.90 6.91 -9.10
C ALA A 140 -13.30 8.37 -9.37
N SER A 141 -13.13 8.82 -10.61
CA SER A 141 -13.54 10.16 -11.04
C SER A 141 -15.02 10.43 -10.76
N LYS A 142 -15.42 11.71 -10.79
CA LYS A 142 -16.78 12.19 -10.46
C LYS A 142 -17.12 11.97 -8.98
N SER A 143 -16.10 12.07 -8.11
CA SER A 143 -16.22 11.96 -6.65
C SER A 143 -16.88 10.66 -6.18
N ARG A 144 -16.69 9.58 -6.94
CA ARG A 144 -17.22 8.26 -6.60
C ARG A 144 -16.29 7.60 -5.60
N VAL A 145 -16.87 7.15 -4.50
CA VAL A 145 -16.14 6.53 -3.40
C VAL A 145 -16.97 5.36 -2.87
N SER A 146 -16.33 4.23 -2.64
CA SER A 146 -16.87 3.12 -1.86
C SER A 146 -15.97 2.88 -0.66
N VAL A 147 -16.54 2.45 0.46
CA VAL A 147 -15.78 2.18 1.69
C VAL A 147 -16.16 0.78 2.18
N HIS A 148 -15.15 -0.05 2.41
CA HIS A 148 -15.28 -1.39 2.97
C HIS A 148 -14.47 -1.48 4.27
N GLU A 149 -15.12 -1.84 5.37
CA GLU A 149 -14.43 -2.11 6.63
C GLU A 149 -13.92 -3.56 6.65
N VAL A 150 -12.62 -3.72 6.88
CA VAL A 150 -11.96 -5.04 6.92
C VAL A 150 -12.25 -5.69 8.26
N GLY A 151 -12.67 -6.96 8.23
CA GLY A 151 -13.02 -7.74 9.41
C GLY A 151 -12.16 -8.99 9.61
N THR A 152 -12.78 -10.02 10.19
CA THR A 152 -12.13 -11.28 10.57
C THR A 152 -11.75 -12.17 9.38
N THR A 153 -12.30 -11.90 8.20
CA THR A 153 -11.95 -12.60 6.96
C THR A 153 -10.83 -11.83 6.27
N PRO A 154 -9.68 -12.48 5.98
CA PRO A 154 -8.61 -11.87 5.20
C PRO A 154 -9.14 -11.23 3.90
N PHE A 155 -8.75 -9.99 3.65
CA PHE A 155 -9.09 -9.22 2.46
C PHE A 155 -7.84 -9.00 1.63
N PHE A 156 -7.78 -9.64 0.47
CA PHE A 156 -6.71 -9.44 -0.51
C PHE A 156 -7.16 -8.44 -1.58
N HIS A 157 -6.30 -7.47 -1.89
CA HIS A 157 -6.56 -6.45 -2.89
C HIS A 157 -5.35 -6.30 -3.81
N ALA A 158 -5.59 -6.19 -5.12
CA ALA A 158 -4.57 -5.98 -6.14
C ALA A 158 -4.90 -4.69 -6.92
N ASN A 159 -4.87 -4.71 -8.25
CA ASN A 159 -5.06 -3.50 -9.07
C ASN A 159 -6.42 -3.46 -9.79
N MET A 160 -7.44 -4.03 -9.17
CA MET A 160 -8.83 -4.00 -9.65
C MET A 160 -9.80 -3.58 -8.56
N TYR A 161 -10.86 -2.89 -8.95
CA TYR A 161 -11.98 -2.58 -8.05
C TYR A 161 -12.72 -3.85 -7.64
N LEU A 162 -12.97 -3.99 -6.34
CA LEU A 162 -13.69 -5.10 -5.74
C LEU A 162 -15.09 -4.69 -5.27
N HIS A 163 -15.28 -3.45 -4.82
CA HIS A 163 -16.55 -3.03 -4.20
C HIS A 163 -17.11 -1.69 -4.71
N LEU A 164 -16.32 -0.85 -5.36
CA LEU A 164 -16.81 0.28 -6.14
C LEU A 164 -17.22 -0.18 -7.55
N GLN A 165 -18.47 0.06 -7.92
CA GLN A 165 -19.00 -0.32 -9.24
C GLN A 165 -18.64 0.74 -10.29
N VAL A 166 -17.58 0.47 -11.05
CA VAL A 166 -17.06 1.33 -12.13
C VAL A 166 -16.65 0.41 -13.29
N GLN A 167 -16.82 0.87 -14.53
CA GLN A 167 -16.24 0.14 -15.67
C GLN A 167 -14.72 0.23 -15.59
N GLN A 168 -14.05 -0.90 -15.48
CA GLN A 168 -12.63 -0.96 -15.19
C GLN A 168 -11.84 -1.72 -16.23
N VAL A 169 -10.55 -1.43 -16.31
CA VAL A 169 -9.64 -2.19 -17.15
C VAL A 169 -9.53 -3.61 -16.59
N HIS A 170 -9.66 -4.60 -17.47
CA HIS A 170 -9.43 -6.00 -17.10
C HIS A 170 -7.95 -6.32 -17.17
N ASP A 171 -7.29 -6.22 -16.02
CA ASP A 171 -5.89 -6.59 -15.88
C ASP A 171 -5.73 -8.08 -15.55
N GLU A 172 -5.14 -8.84 -16.48
CA GLU A 172 -4.87 -10.27 -16.30
C GLU A 172 -3.95 -10.55 -15.11
N ASN A 173 -3.00 -9.65 -14.81
CA ASN A 173 -2.06 -9.80 -13.71
C ASN A 173 -2.79 -9.76 -12.36
N SER A 174 -3.51 -8.67 -12.09
CA SER A 174 -4.36 -8.50 -10.91
C SER A 174 -5.36 -9.65 -10.74
N ILE A 175 -6.04 -10.09 -11.82
CA ILE A 175 -6.95 -11.23 -11.79
C ILE A 175 -6.23 -12.52 -11.37
N SER A 176 -5.02 -12.77 -11.91
CA SER A 176 -4.24 -13.96 -11.56
C SER A 176 -3.83 -13.94 -10.09
N ARG A 177 -3.29 -12.81 -9.61
CA ARG A 177 -2.90 -12.62 -8.21
C ARG A 177 -4.06 -12.79 -7.24
N GLN A 178 -5.24 -12.23 -7.56
CA GLN A 178 -6.45 -12.41 -6.76
C GLN A 178 -6.87 -13.89 -6.65
N LYS A 179 -6.86 -14.62 -7.78
CA LYS A 179 -7.19 -16.06 -7.80
C LYS A 179 -6.17 -16.88 -7.03
N ARG A 180 -4.89 -16.53 -7.15
CA ARG A 180 -3.79 -17.20 -6.43
C ARG A 180 -3.89 -16.96 -4.93
N ALA A 181 -4.11 -15.73 -4.49
CA ALA A 181 -4.30 -15.40 -3.08
C ALA A 181 -5.49 -16.16 -2.46
N ALA A 182 -6.59 -16.34 -3.20
CA ALA A 182 -7.79 -17.03 -2.73
C ALA A 182 -7.59 -18.52 -2.37
N VAL A 183 -6.53 -19.16 -2.88
CA VAL A 183 -6.23 -20.59 -2.60
C VAL A 183 -5.08 -20.78 -1.62
N LEU A 184 -4.39 -19.70 -1.24
CA LEU A 184 -3.26 -19.75 -0.32
C LEU A 184 -3.71 -19.65 1.14
N PRO A 185 -2.97 -20.26 2.09
CA PRO A 185 -3.21 -20.09 3.51
C PRO A 185 -3.14 -18.62 3.92
N GLN A 186 -4.01 -18.23 4.85
CA GLN A 186 -4.17 -16.84 5.33
C GLN A 186 -4.52 -16.80 6.82
N GLY A 187 -4.02 -17.77 7.61
CA GLY A 187 -4.36 -17.93 9.03
C GLY A 187 -3.41 -17.23 9.99
N SER A 188 -2.26 -16.76 9.52
CA SER A 188 -1.21 -16.17 10.35
C SER A 188 -0.40 -15.11 9.62
N LYS A 189 0.38 -14.31 10.37
CA LYS A 189 1.34 -13.33 9.82
C LYS A 189 2.35 -14.00 8.88
N THR A 190 2.82 -15.20 9.22
CA THR A 190 3.73 -15.99 8.37
C THR A 190 3.05 -16.42 7.07
N ASP A 191 1.78 -16.79 7.11
CA ASP A 191 1.02 -17.12 5.90
C ASP A 191 0.90 -15.90 4.98
N PHE A 192 0.62 -14.72 5.53
CA PHE A 192 0.53 -13.47 4.75
C PHE A 192 1.86 -13.13 4.07
N LEU A 193 2.97 -13.24 4.79
CA LEU A 193 4.31 -13.03 4.22
C LEU A 193 4.65 -14.08 3.16
N SER A 194 4.21 -15.32 3.35
CA SER A 194 4.39 -16.39 2.36
C SER A 194 3.54 -16.15 1.11
N LEU A 195 2.30 -15.67 1.27
CA LEU A 195 1.39 -15.29 0.19
C LEU A 195 1.97 -14.13 -0.62
N LEU A 196 2.39 -13.04 0.04
CA LEU A 196 3.04 -11.92 -0.64
C LEU A 196 4.41 -12.30 -1.22
N GLY A 197 5.01 -13.39 -0.76
CA GLY A 197 6.25 -13.94 -1.26
C GLY A 197 6.07 -15.02 -2.35
N ASP A 198 4.83 -15.29 -2.76
CA ASP A 198 4.50 -16.36 -3.69
C ASP A 198 5.03 -16.06 -5.10
N THR A 199 5.67 -17.07 -5.69
CA THR A 199 6.37 -16.97 -6.99
C THR A 199 5.95 -18.11 -7.92
N GLU A 200 4.82 -18.78 -7.63
CA GLU A 200 4.43 -20.00 -8.33
C GLU A 200 3.95 -19.71 -9.76
N ASP A 201 3.19 -18.64 -9.97
CA ASP A 201 2.80 -18.22 -11.31
C ASP A 201 4.03 -17.63 -12.04
N THR A 202 4.42 -18.27 -13.15
CA THR A 202 5.59 -17.86 -13.92
C THR A 202 5.40 -16.58 -14.73
N LYS A 203 4.14 -16.17 -14.97
CA LYS A 203 3.79 -14.98 -15.75
C LYS A 203 3.40 -13.83 -14.82
N TYR A 204 2.60 -14.12 -13.79
CA TYR A 204 2.02 -13.15 -12.87
C TYR A 204 2.17 -13.58 -11.40
N PRO A 205 3.41 -13.73 -10.90
CA PRO A 205 3.63 -14.05 -9.49
C PRO A 205 3.12 -12.92 -8.59
N ILE A 206 2.79 -13.21 -7.32
CA ILE A 206 2.46 -12.15 -6.36
C ILE A 206 3.74 -11.38 -5.96
N TYR A 207 4.86 -12.08 -5.83
CA TYR A 207 6.17 -11.47 -5.64
C TYR A 207 6.90 -11.32 -6.99
N MET A 208 7.00 -10.08 -7.46
CA MET A 208 7.53 -9.74 -8.78
C MET A 208 9.06 -9.69 -8.78
N THR A 209 9.67 -10.47 -9.67
CA THR A 209 11.11 -10.40 -9.98
C THR A 209 11.35 -10.37 -11.49
N GLY A 210 10.44 -9.72 -12.23
CA GLY A 210 10.47 -9.65 -13.67
C GLY A 210 11.50 -8.65 -14.20
N PRO A 211 11.81 -8.69 -15.51
CA PRO A 211 12.74 -7.77 -16.16
C PRO A 211 12.18 -6.35 -16.33
N THR A 212 10.94 -6.11 -15.91
CA THR A 212 10.23 -4.84 -16.09
C THR A 212 9.47 -4.44 -14.83
N LEU A 213 8.70 -5.36 -14.25
CA LEU A 213 8.00 -5.16 -12.98
C LEU A 213 8.71 -5.90 -11.86
N TYR A 214 8.89 -5.24 -10.72
CA TYR A 214 9.69 -5.73 -9.59
C TYR A 214 9.07 -5.31 -8.26
N THR A 215 9.03 -6.23 -7.28
CA THR A 215 8.63 -5.91 -5.90
C THR A 215 9.75 -5.17 -5.20
N LEU A 216 9.61 -3.85 -5.08
CA LEU A 216 10.65 -2.97 -4.55
C LEU A 216 10.81 -3.14 -3.04
N CYS A 217 9.70 -3.33 -2.33
CA CYS A 217 9.71 -3.69 -0.91
C CYS A 217 8.38 -4.30 -0.49
N THR A 218 8.38 -4.95 0.68
CA THR A 218 7.15 -5.31 1.38
C THR A 218 7.08 -4.52 2.68
N THR A 219 5.93 -3.92 2.98
CA THR A 219 5.65 -3.30 4.28
C THR A 219 4.62 -4.11 5.05
N VAL A 220 4.75 -4.15 6.37
CA VAL A 220 3.78 -4.74 7.29
C VAL A 220 3.44 -3.72 8.36
N ILE A 221 2.18 -3.33 8.41
CA ILE A 221 1.62 -2.47 9.45
C ILE A 221 0.86 -3.38 10.42
N ASP A 222 1.45 -3.57 11.60
CA ASP A 222 0.90 -4.41 12.66
C ASP A 222 0.19 -3.51 13.68
N LEU A 223 -1.14 -3.64 13.77
CA LEU A 223 -1.97 -2.79 14.61
C LEU A 223 -1.85 -3.17 16.10
N ASP A 224 -1.53 -4.44 16.37
CA ASP A 224 -1.39 -4.98 17.73
C ASP A 224 -0.01 -4.62 18.31
N GLU A 225 1.05 -4.80 17.51
CA GLU A 225 2.41 -4.38 17.87
C GLU A 225 2.63 -2.87 17.70
N ARG A 226 1.72 -2.18 17.01
CA ARG A 226 1.78 -0.75 16.65
C ARG A 226 3.07 -0.41 15.90
N THR A 227 3.36 -1.18 14.86
CA THR A 227 4.59 -1.02 14.06
C THR A 227 4.30 -0.89 12.57
N LEU A 228 5.18 -0.17 11.86
CA LEU A 228 5.35 -0.32 10.42
C LEU A 228 6.73 -0.92 10.18
N THR A 229 6.76 -2.07 9.51
CA THR A 229 7.97 -2.86 9.26
C THR A 229 8.24 -2.91 7.77
N ILE A 230 9.45 -2.56 7.35
CA ILE A 230 9.90 -2.75 5.96
C ILE A 230 10.70 -4.04 5.89
N ILE A 231 10.35 -4.90 4.94
CA ILE A 231 11.03 -6.15 4.61
C ILE A 231 11.67 -5.98 3.24
N GLU A 232 12.96 -6.30 3.17
CA GLU A 232 13.73 -6.23 1.93
C GLU A 232 13.87 -7.63 1.34
N GLY A 233 13.75 -7.73 0.01
CA GLY A 233 13.71 -9.00 -0.68
C GLY A 233 12.38 -9.72 -0.47
N ASN A 234 12.37 -11.03 -0.69
CA ASN A 234 11.12 -11.79 -0.67
C ASN A 234 10.58 -11.94 0.78
N PRO A 235 9.35 -11.47 1.06
CA PRO A 235 8.82 -11.43 2.42
C PRO A 235 8.68 -12.79 3.08
N LYS A 236 8.61 -13.89 2.32
CA LYS A 236 8.56 -15.25 2.86
C LYS A 236 9.78 -15.63 3.71
N TYR A 237 10.89 -14.91 3.54
CA TYR A 237 12.12 -15.11 4.32
C TYR A 237 12.25 -14.14 5.51
N GLY A 238 11.37 -13.14 5.62
CA GLY A 238 11.25 -12.27 6.79
C GLY A 238 12.47 -11.38 7.10
N LYS A 239 13.28 -10.99 6.10
CA LYS A 239 14.45 -10.12 6.32
C LYS A 239 14.01 -8.67 6.58
N VAL A 240 13.68 -8.37 7.82
CA VAL A 240 13.26 -7.03 8.27
C VAL A 240 14.39 -6.04 8.11
N SER A 241 14.20 -5.01 7.29
CA SER A 241 15.16 -3.93 7.08
C SER A 241 14.97 -2.78 8.09
N HIS A 242 13.73 -2.34 8.31
CA HIS A 242 13.41 -1.19 9.17
C HIS A 242 12.15 -1.44 9.99
N VAL A 243 12.09 -0.93 11.23
CA VAL A 243 10.87 -0.96 12.05
C VAL A 243 10.60 0.43 12.63
N PHE A 244 9.40 0.95 12.42
CA PHE A 244 8.94 2.22 12.96
C PHE A 244 7.87 1.96 14.03
N SER A 245 8.10 2.48 15.24
CA SER A 245 7.16 2.37 16.35
C SER A 245 6.11 3.48 16.30
N MET A 246 4.83 3.13 16.46
CA MET A 246 3.68 4.05 16.58
C MET A 246 3.15 4.12 18.02
N SER A 247 3.96 3.68 18.98
CA SER A 247 3.61 3.63 20.41
C SER A 247 3.62 5.01 21.09
N SER A 248 4.14 6.04 20.45
CA SER A 248 4.17 7.43 20.94
C SER A 248 3.95 8.41 19.79
N ASN A 249 3.69 9.68 20.11
CA ASN A 249 3.56 10.76 19.13
C ASN A 249 4.88 11.03 18.36
N GLU A 250 5.99 10.37 18.75
CA GLU A 250 7.26 10.42 18.03
C GLU A 250 7.48 9.13 17.24
N LEU A 251 7.54 9.26 15.92
CA LEU A 251 7.87 8.15 15.03
C LEU A 251 9.35 7.81 15.14
N ASN A 252 9.65 6.76 15.88
CA ASN A 252 11.02 6.33 16.16
C ASN A 252 11.41 5.14 15.29
N LEU A 253 12.50 5.30 14.53
CA LEU A 253 13.12 4.22 13.77
C LEU A 253 13.91 3.34 14.75
N LYS A 254 13.59 2.05 14.76
CA LYS A 254 14.42 1.00 15.33
C LYS A 254 15.12 0.31 14.18
N LEU A 255 16.43 0.50 14.09
CA LEU A 255 17.26 -0.29 13.17
C LEU A 255 17.34 -1.71 13.70
N VAL A 256 17.04 -2.69 12.85
CA VAL A 256 17.34 -4.08 13.14
C VAL A 256 18.79 -4.29 12.75
N ASN A 257 19.66 -4.55 13.73
CA ASN A 257 21.06 -4.86 13.46
C ASN A 257 21.12 -6.18 12.66
N HIS A 258 21.28 -6.08 11.35
CA HIS A 258 21.77 -7.20 10.56
C HIS A 258 23.25 -7.35 10.88
N ALA A 259 23.61 -8.47 11.50
CA ALA A 259 24.97 -8.93 11.42
C ALA A 259 25.31 -9.13 9.93
N GLU A 260 26.32 -8.40 9.47
CA GLU A 260 27.03 -8.55 8.19
C GLU A 260 26.37 -7.99 6.92
N GLY A 261 26.79 -6.75 6.58
CA GLY A 261 27.49 -6.47 5.33
C GLY A 261 26.72 -6.56 4.01
N THR A 262 26.06 -5.48 3.63
CA THR A 262 25.94 -5.06 2.22
C THR A 262 25.86 -3.53 2.16
N HIS A 263 26.76 -2.93 1.39
CA HIS A 263 26.86 -1.49 1.18
C HIS A 263 25.66 -0.96 0.39
N LEU A 264 25.18 0.22 0.79
CA LEU A 264 24.32 1.11 0.01
C LEU A 264 25.00 1.51 -1.31
#